data_AF-J4HRJ7-F1
#
_entry.id   AF-J4HRJ7-F1
#
_cell.length_a   1.000
_cell.length_b   1.000
_cell.length_c   1.000
_cell.angle_alpha   90.00
_cell.angle_beta   90.00
_cell.angle_gamma   90.00
#
_symmetry.space_group_name_H-M   'P 1'
#
loop_
_entity.id
_entity.type
_entity.pdbx_description
1 polymer ?
#
loop_
_entity_poly.entity_id
_entity_poly.type
_entity_poly.pdbx_seq_one_letter_code
_entity_poly.pdbx_strand_id
1 'polypeptide(L)'
;MGAGVGLTIGFIFGGFTVLRGGAGPRGVLPTLSQYMLSSAATFSFFLAIGSVIRNDANLPPHLEAARLQLTSPVIASRVEGLGLMRRRWAIERGQKDN
;
A
#
# COMPACT_ATOMS: atom_id res chain seq x y z
N MET A 1 -6.22 -1.06 -6.99
CA MET A 1 -7.02 -2.13 -6.37
C MET A 1 -8.38 -1.64 -5.87
N GLY A 2 -8.48 -0.72 -4.91
CA GLY A 2 -9.77 -0.27 -4.35
C GLY A 2 -10.76 0.37 -5.33
N ALA A 3 -10.27 1.18 -6.28
CA ALA A 3 -11.13 1.78 -7.31
C ALA A 3 -11.80 0.74 -8.22
N GLY A 4 -11.09 -0.33 -8.59
CA GLY A 4 -11.63 -1.39 -9.44
C GLY A 4 -12.71 -2.22 -8.73
N VAL A 5 -12.49 -2.54 -7.46
CA VAL A 5 -13.49 -3.23 -6.62
C VAL A 5 -14.72 -2.36 -6.41
N GLY A 6 -14.54 -1.07 -6.12
CA GLY A 6 -15.66 -0.16 -5.95
C GLY A 6 -16.46 0.07 -7.24
N LEU A 7 -15.80 0.13 -8.40
CA LEU A 7 -16.46 0.20 -9.71
C LEU A 7 -17.31 -1.04 -10.00
N THR A 8 -16.79 -2.24 -9.73
CA THR A 8 -17.50 -3.50 -10.00
C THR A 8 -18.69 -3.71 -9.05
N ILE A 9 -18.51 -3.45 -7.75
CA ILE A 9 -19.61 -3.50 -6.79
C ILE A 9 -20.67 -2.45 -7.12
N GLY A 10 -20.26 -1.22 -7.43
CA GLY A 10 -21.17 -0.15 -7.84
C GLY A 10 -21.91 -0.45 -9.15
N PHE A 11 -21.28 -1.18 -10.08
CA PHE A 11 -21.94 -1.66 -11.29
C PHE A 11 -22.99 -2.73 -11.01
N ILE A 12 -22.68 -3.72 -10.15
CA ILE A 12 -23.62 -4.79 -9.79
C ILE A 12 -24.82 -4.22 -9.03
N PHE A 13 -24.59 -3.44 -7.96
CA PHE A 13 -25.68 -2.85 -7.18
C PHE A 13 -26.43 -1.77 -7.97
N GLY A 14 -25.72 -0.90 -8.69
CA GLY A 14 -26.34 0.12 -9.52
C GLY A 14 -27.17 -0.49 -10.65
N GLY A 15 -26.65 -1.50 -11.33
CA GLY A 15 -27.35 -2.25 -12.38
C GLY A 15 -28.57 -2.98 -11.83
N PHE A 16 -28.44 -3.66 -10.69
CA PHE A 16 -29.57 -4.31 -10.02
C PHE A 16 -30.66 -3.30 -9.61
N THR A 17 -30.28 -2.12 -9.13
CA THR A 17 -31.21 -1.07 -8.73
C THR A 17 -31.96 -0.51 -9.94
N VAL A 18 -31.27 -0.30 -11.07
CA VAL A 18 -31.89 0.12 -12.34
C VAL A 18 -32.82 -0.95 -12.91
N LEU A 19 -32.43 -2.23 -12.86
CA LEU A 19 -33.25 -3.33 -13.36
C LEU A 19 -34.52 -3.53 -12.52
N ARG A 20 -34.43 -3.35 -11.20
CA ARG A 20 -35.56 -3.56 -10.28
C ARG A 20 -36.46 -2.34 -10.12
N GLY A 21 -35.87 -1.16 -9.97
CA GLY A 21 -36.57 0.11 -9.70
C GLY A 21 -36.83 0.96 -10.94
N GLY A 22 -36.34 0.52 -12.11
CA GLY A 22 -36.30 1.32 -13.31
C GLY A 22 -35.15 2.32 -13.31
N ALA A 23 -34.80 2.78 -14.50
CA ALA A 23 -34.01 3.97 -14.68
C ALA A 23 -34.84 5.15 -14.17
N GLY A 24 -34.56 5.67 -12.97
CA GLY A 24 -35.29 6.80 -12.40
C GLY A 24 -35.35 8.02 -13.35
N PRO A 25 -35.95 9.15 -12.95
CA PRO A 25 -36.20 10.29 -13.86
C PRO A 25 -34.94 10.86 -14.55
N ARG A 26 -33.74 10.50 -14.07
CA ARG A 26 -32.44 10.89 -14.63
C ARG A 26 -31.86 9.87 -15.63
N GLY A 27 -32.54 8.76 -15.90
CA GLY A 27 -32.07 7.71 -16.82
C GLY A 27 -31.08 6.69 -16.20
N VAL A 28 -30.67 5.71 -17.02
CA VAL A 28 -29.82 4.57 -16.59
C VAL A 28 -28.39 5.03 -16.31
N LEU A 29 -27.81 5.80 -17.22
CA LEU A 29 -26.39 6.18 -17.16
C LEU A 29 -26.05 7.01 -15.92
N PRO A 30 -26.81 8.07 -15.56
CA PRO A 30 -26.48 8.88 -14.39
C PRO A 30 -26.69 8.16 -13.06
N THR A 31 -27.70 7.30 -12.96
CA THR A 31 -27.93 6.51 -11.75
C THR A 31 -26.83 5.48 -11.58
N LEU A 32 -26.55 4.70 -12.63
CA LEU A 32 -25.49 3.70 -12.63
C LEU A 32 -24.11 4.31 -12.33
N SER A 33 -23.75 5.41 -13.00
CA SER A 33 -22.48 6.08 -12.79
C SER A 33 -22.34 6.63 -11.37
N GLN A 34 -23.42 7.07 -10.74
CA GLN A 34 -23.41 7.55 -9.37
C GLN A 34 -23.12 6.43 -8.35
N TYR A 35 -23.72 5.25 -8.51
CA TYR A 35 -23.39 4.07 -7.68
C TYR A 35 -21.93 3.64 -7.88
N MET A 36 -21.47 3.62 -9.13
CA MET A 36 -20.10 3.28 -9.50
C MET A 36 -19.07 4.27 -8.92
N LEU A 37 -19.27 5.57 -9.10
CA LEU A 37 -18.37 6.62 -8.61
C LEU A 37 -18.34 6.67 -7.08
N SER A 38 -19.51 6.62 -6.43
CA SER A 38 -19.59 6.67 -4.97
C SER A 38 -18.87 5.48 -4.33
N SER A 39 -19.11 4.27 -4.84
CA SER A 39 -18.46 3.05 -4.36
C SER A 39 -16.95 3.07 -4.65
N ALA A 40 -16.55 3.45 -5.87
CA ALA A 40 -15.13 3.58 -6.21
C ALA A 40 -14.39 4.59 -5.32
N ALA A 41 -15.01 5.72 -5.01
CA ALA A 41 -14.43 6.74 -4.15
C ALA A 41 -14.20 6.22 -2.72
N THR A 42 -15.19 5.60 -2.10
CA THR A 42 -15.07 5.12 -0.71
C THR A 42 -14.06 3.98 -0.59
N PHE A 43 -14.16 2.97 -1.45
CA PHE A 43 -13.24 1.84 -1.41
C PHE A 43 -11.81 2.24 -1.78
N SER A 44 -11.61 3.15 -2.73
CA SER A 44 -10.27 3.66 -3.05
C SER A 44 -9.68 4.50 -1.93
N PHE A 45 -10.48 5.34 -1.27
CA PHE A 45 -10.05 6.18 -0.15
C PHE A 45 -9.57 5.32 1.04
N PHE A 46 -10.40 4.39 1.53
CA PHE A 46 -10.02 3.57 2.68
C PHE A 46 -8.86 2.61 2.38
N LEU A 47 -8.84 2.00 1.19
CA LEU A 47 -7.70 1.16 0.81
C LEU A 47 -6.43 1.97 0.56
N ALA A 48 -6.51 3.22 0.11
CA ALA A 48 -5.31 4.06 -0.05
C ALA A 48 -4.64 4.30 1.31
N ILE A 49 -5.42 4.62 2.35
CA ILE A 49 -4.91 4.78 3.71
C ILE A 49 -4.29 3.48 4.21
N GLY A 50 -4.99 2.36 4.08
CA GLY A 50 -4.47 1.05 4.48
C GLY A 50 -3.22 0.64 3.69
N SER A 51 -3.14 1.04 2.42
CA SER A 51 -1.97 0.79 1.57
C SER A 51 -0.76 1.59 2.04
N VAL A 52 -0.92 2.85 2.45
CA VAL A 52 0.18 3.66 3.00
C VAL A 52 0.67 3.06 4.31
N ILE A 53 -0.24 2.80 5.26
CA ILE A 53 0.10 2.19 6.57
C ILE A 53 0.82 0.85 6.38
N ARG A 54 0.36 0.01 5.45
CA ARG A 54 0.98 -1.29 5.18
C ARG A 54 2.32 -1.16 4.47
N ASN A 55 2.54 -0.11 3.67
CA ASN A 55 3.76 0.08 2.88
C ASN A 55 4.84 0.89 3.61
N ASP A 56 4.52 1.59 4.71
CA ASP A 56 5.50 2.29 5.56
C ASP A 56 6.44 1.33 6.33
N ALA A 57 6.17 0.03 6.32
CA ALA A 57 7.13 -0.97 6.80
C ALA A 57 8.32 -1.06 5.82
N ASN A 58 9.44 -0.41 6.19
CA ASN A 58 10.70 -0.29 5.43
C ASN A 58 11.27 -1.59 4.84
N LEU A 59 10.78 -2.77 5.24
CA LEU A 59 11.10 -4.03 4.58
C LEU A 59 9.95 -5.02 4.80
N PRO A 60 9.38 -5.64 3.75
CA PRO A 60 8.43 -6.71 3.95
C PRO A 60 9.12 -7.88 4.69
N PRO A 61 8.55 -8.44 5.76
CA PRO A 61 9.24 -9.44 6.59
C PRO A 61 9.62 -10.71 5.81
N HIS A 62 8.92 -11.01 4.71
CA HIS A 62 9.31 -12.09 3.80
C HIS A 62 10.54 -11.76 2.95
N LEU A 63 10.71 -10.49 2.57
CA LEU A 63 11.90 -10.01 1.88
C LEU A 63 13.09 -9.86 2.83
N GLU A 64 12.84 -9.53 4.10
CA GLU A 64 13.86 -9.56 5.15
C GLU A 64 14.32 -10.99 5.44
N ALA A 65 13.38 -11.94 5.58
CA ALA A 65 13.70 -13.36 5.75
C ALA A 65 14.40 -13.95 4.52
N ALA A 66 13.95 -13.63 3.31
CA ALA A 66 14.61 -14.06 2.07
C ALA A 66 15.99 -13.41 1.92
N ARG A 67 16.16 -12.14 2.31
CA ARG A 67 17.47 -11.49 2.36
C ARG A 67 18.39 -12.23 3.33
N LEU A 68 17.95 -12.54 4.54
CA LEU A 68 18.73 -13.30 5.53
C LEU A 68 19.10 -14.70 5.03
N GLN A 69 18.23 -15.37 4.27
CA GLN A 69 18.51 -16.69 3.67
C GLN A 69 19.43 -16.63 2.44
N LEU A 70 19.31 -15.58 1.62
CA LEU A 70 20.06 -15.44 0.36
C LEU A 70 21.41 -14.73 0.55
N THR A 71 21.58 -13.95 1.62
CA THR A 71 22.89 -13.40 1.96
C THR A 71 23.75 -14.49 2.58
N SER A 72 24.77 -14.92 1.84
CA SER A 72 25.86 -15.75 2.38
C SER A 72 26.33 -15.21 3.74
N PRO A 73 26.52 -16.07 4.76
CA PRO A 73 26.93 -15.64 6.11
C PRO A 73 28.27 -14.87 6.11
N VAL A 74 29.10 -15.08 5.08
CA VAL A 74 30.35 -14.33 4.86
C VAL A 74 30.09 -12.89 4.41
N ILE A 75 29.03 -12.64 3.64
CA ILE A 75 28.65 -11.29 3.20
C ILE A 75 27.91 -10.57 4.33
N ALA A 76 27.02 -11.26 5.05
CA ALA A 76 26.30 -10.70 6.19
C ALA A 76 27.24 -10.15 7.27
N SER A 77 28.26 -10.93 7.66
CA SER A 77 29.26 -10.51 8.66
C SER A 77 30.12 -9.32 8.22
N ARG A 78 30.45 -9.19 6.93
CA ARG A 78 31.18 -8.03 6.40
C ARG A 78 30.34 -6.75 6.41
N VAL A 79 29.05 -6.85 6.06
CA VAL A 79 28.14 -5.70 6.06
C VAL A 79 27.88 -5.19 7.48
N GLU A 80 27.71 -6.11 8.43
CA GLU A 80 27.52 -5.79 9.84
C GLU A 80 28.80 -5.18 10.45
N GLY A 81 29.98 -5.74 10.14
CA GLY A 81 31.26 -5.20 10.57
C GLY A 81 31.55 -3.78 10.04
N LEU A 82 31.21 -3.51 8.77
CA LEU A 82 31.33 -2.16 8.18
C LEU A 82 30.41 -1.14 8.86
N GLY A 83 29.19 -1.57 9.23
CA GLY A 83 28.24 -0.73 9.96
C GLY A 83 28.76 -0.35 11.36
N LEU A 84 29.32 -1.32 12.08
CA LEU A 84 29.92 -1.09 13.40
C LEU A 84 31.15 -0.18 13.33
N MET A 85 32.02 -0.36 12.32
CA MET A 85 33.18 0.51 12.12
C MET A 85 32.79 1.95 11.82
N ARG A 86 31.77 2.20 10.98
CA ARG A 86 31.29 3.56 10.70
C ARG A 86 30.71 4.23 11.94
N ARG A 87 29.95 3.49 12.76
CA ARG A 87 29.40 4.03 14.02
C ARG A 87 30.51 4.40 14.99
N ARG A 88 31.52 3.54 15.14
CA ARG A 88 32.67 3.79 16.02
C ARG A 88 33.51 4.99 15.55
N TRP A 89 33.74 5.09 14.24
CA TRP A 89 34.48 6.21 13.65
C TRP A 89 33.73 7.55 13.74
N ALA A 90 32.40 7.55 13.72
CA ALA A 90 31.58 8.75 13.95
C ALA A 90 31.67 9.24 15.41
N ILE A 91 31.69 8.32 16.37
CA ILE A 91 31.87 8.62 17.79
C ILE A 91 33.28 9.18 18.04
N GLU A 92 34.31 8.56 17.46
CA GLU A 92 35.70 9.02 17.59
C GLU A 92 35.95 10.39 16.96
N ARG A 93 35.27 10.72 15.85
CA ARG A 93 35.36 12.07 15.27
C ARG A 93 34.68 13.13 16.12
N GLY A 94 33.53 12.82 16.71
CA GLY A 94 32.85 13.76 17.62
C GLY A 94 33.62 14.02 18.93
N GLN A 95 34.50 13.11 19.34
CA GLN A 95 35.31 13.24 20.55
C GLN A 95 36.61 14.04 20.35
N LYS A 96 37.05 14.24 19.10
CA LYS A 96 38.25 15.04 18.77
C LYS A 96 37.95 16.52 18.53
N ASP A 97 36.68 16.89 18.39
CA ASP A 97 36.23 18.26 18.11
C ASP A 97 35.81 19.03 19.39
N ASN A 98 36.10 18.49 20.59
CA ASN A 98 35.94 19.14 21.90
C ASN A 98 37.24 19.04 22.71
#